data_AF-A0A927X363-F1
#
_entry.id   AF-A0A927X363-F1
#
_cell.length_a   1.000
_cell.length_b   1.000
_cell.length_c   1.000
_cell.angle_alpha   90.00
_cell.angle_beta   90.00
_cell.angle_gamma   90.00
#
_symmetry.space_group_name_H-M   'P 1'
#
loop_
_entity.id
_entity.type
_entity.pdbx_description
1 polymer ?
#
loop_
_entity_poly.entity_id
_entity_poly.type
_entity_poly.pdbx_seq_one_letter_code
_entity_poly.pdbx_strand_id
1 'polypeptide(L)' 'MLFVARHGQTIWNKENKVCGITDVELTEFGKLFQRGKLHGFRETVL' A
#
# COMPACT_ATOMS: atom_id res chain seq x y z
N MET A 1 7.08 -9.08 -18.85
CA MET A 1 6.34 -9.49 -17.65
C MET A 1 5.70 -8.24 -17.05
N LEU A 2 4.44 -8.28 -16.64
CA LEU A 2 3.73 -7.12 -16.08
C LEU A 2 3.53 -7.32 -14.57
N PHE A 3 3.90 -6.32 -13.79
CA PHE A 3 3.70 -6.29 -12.34
C PHE A 3 2.80 -5.12 -11.95
N VAL A 4 1.88 -5.37 -11.03
CA VAL A 4 0.96 -4.36 -10.49
C VAL A 4 1.04 -4.35 -8.98
N ALA A 5 0.95 -3.16 -8.38
CA ALA A 5 0.98 -2.98 -6.93
C ALA A 5 -0.18 -2.08 -6.48
N ARG A 6 -0.80 -2.45 -5.36
CA ARG A 6 -1.75 -1.59 -4.63
C ARG A 6 -1.02 -0.93 -3.46
N HIS A 7 -1.27 0.35 -3.24
CA HIS A 7 -0.73 1.10 -2.10
C HIS A 7 -1.20 0.50 -0.75
N GLY A 8 -0.49 0.85 0.33
CA GLY A 8 -0.87 0.49 1.69
C GLY A 8 -2.20 1.10 2.16
N GLN A 9 -2.69 0.70 3.33
CA GLN A 9 -3.92 1.26 3.90
C GLN A 9 -3.77 2.77 4.19
N THR A 10 -4.73 3.58 3.74
CA THR A 10 -4.84 5.01 4.12
C THR A 10 -5.77 5.20 5.32
N ILE A 11 -5.74 6.39 5.93
CA ILE A 11 -6.65 6.78 7.02
C ILE A 11 -8.12 6.61 6.59
N TRP A 12 -8.46 7.06 5.37
CA TRP A 12 -9.83 6.99 4.88
C TRP A 12 -10.28 5.58 4.52
N ASN A 13 -9.39 4.70 4.03
CA ASN A 13 -9.75 3.29 3.86
C ASN A 13 -10.12 2.64 5.21
N LYS A 14 -9.38 2.97 6.28
CA LYS A 14 -9.67 2.49 7.64
C LYS A 14 -11.02 2.99 8.15
N GLU A 15 -11.40 4.21 7.78
CA GLU A 15 -12.67 4.83 8.15
C GLU A 15 -13.83 4.50 7.20
N ASN A 16 -13.63 3.61 6.21
CA ASN A 16 -14.60 3.32 5.15
C ASN A 16 -15.05 4.56 4.34
N LYS A 17 -14.14 5.52 4.16
CA LYS A 17 -14.31 6.70 3.31
C LYS A 17 -13.60 6.53 1.97
N VAL A 18 -14.14 7.19 0.94
CA VAL A 18 -13.61 7.16 -0.44
C VAL A 18 -12.51 8.22 -0.60
N CYS A 19 -11.27 7.81 -0.93
CA CYS A 19 -10.14 8.74 -1.13
C CYS A 19 -10.23 9.56 -2.42
N GLY A 20 -10.80 9.00 -3.50
CA GLY A 20 -10.87 9.67 -4.79
C GLY A 20 -9.50 10.12 -5.28
N ILE A 21 -9.37 11.40 -5.62
CA ILE A 21 -8.11 12.06 -6.02
C ILE A 21 -7.42 12.81 -4.86
N THR A 22 -8.01 12.76 -3.67
CA THR A 22 -7.48 13.44 -2.49
C THR A 22 -6.21 12.75 -2.02
N ASP A 23 -5.18 13.54 -1.71
CA ASP A 23 -3.94 13.03 -1.13
C ASP A 23 -4.15 12.70 0.35
N VAL A 24 -4.41 11.43 0.65
CA VAL A 24 -4.66 10.91 2.00
C VAL A 24 -3.49 10.04 2.43
N GLU A 25 -2.90 10.37 3.57
CA GLU A 25 -1.75 9.64 4.08
C GLU A 25 -2.03 8.16 4.41
N LEU A 26 -0.96 7.36 4.32
CA LEU A 26 -0.93 5.98 4.78
C LEU A 26 -0.96 5.90 6.30
N THR A 27 -1.66 4.90 6.84
CA THR A 27 -1.55 4.53 8.25
C THR A 27 -0.18 3.91 8.53
N GLU A 28 0.24 3.90 9.79
CA GLU A 28 1.47 3.19 10.19
C GLU A 28 1.44 1.71 9.78
N PHE A 29 0.27 1.06 9.89
CA PHE A 29 0.06 -0.27 9.35
C PHE A 29 0.27 -0.33 7.83
N GLY A 30 -0.27 0.63 7.08
CA GLY A 30 -0.08 0.73 5.63
C GLY A 30 1.39 0.86 5.23
N LYS A 31 2.17 1.69 5.94
CA LYS A 31 3.60 1.89 5.71
C LYS A 31 4.41 0.60 5.99
N LEU A 32 4.15 -0.05 7.14
CA LEU A 32 4.83 -1.29 7.53
C LEU A 32 4.53 -2.43 6.55
N PHE A 33 3.25 -2.60 6.21
CA PHE A 33 2.81 -3.64 5.28
C PHE A 33 3.41 -3.47 3.88
N GLN A 34 3.45 -2.23 3.37
CA GLN A 34 4.04 -1.94 2.06
C GLN A 34 5.54 -2.24 2.02
N ARG A 35 6.27 -1.95 3.10
CA ARG A 35 7.69 -2.29 3.22
C ARG A 35 7.93 -3.81 3.16
N GLY A 36 7.12 -4.59 3.89
CA GLY A 36 7.21 -6.05 3.87
C GLY A 36 6.95 -6.65 2.49
N LYS A 37 5.95 -6.12 1.76
CA LYS A 37 5.67 -6.54 0.38
C LYS A 37 6.85 -6.30 -0.56
N LEU A 38 7.53 -5.16 -0.44
CA LEU A 38 8.69 -4.86 -1.28
C LEU A 38 9.84 -5.82 -1.04
N HIS A 39 10.11 -6.20 0.22
CA HIS A 39 11.11 -7.22 0.53
C HIS A 39 10.75 -8.57 -0.11
N GLY A 40 9.52 -9.07 0.11
CA GLY A 40 9.10 -10.35 -0.47
C GLY A 40 9.06 -10.36 -2.00
N PHE A 41 8.71 -9.22 -2.62
CA PHE A 41 8.74 -9.09 -4.08
C PHE A 41 10.17 -9.20 -4.63
N ARG A 42 11.15 -8.56 -3.99
CA ARG A 42 12.56 -8.65 -4.40
C ARG A 42 13.09 -10.07 -4.30
N GLU A 43 12.67 -10.86 -3.32
CA GLU A 43 13.11 -12.25 -3.16
C GLU A 43 12.44 -13.22 -4.15
N THR A 44 11.23 -12.89 -4.63
CA THR A 44 10.45 -13.79 -5.49
C THR A 44 10.66 -13.55 -6.98
N VAL A 45 11.03 -12.32 -7.34
CA VAL A 45 11.05 -11.84 -8.75
C VAL A 45 12.46 -11.51 -9.25
N LEU A 46 13.45 -11.39 -8.36
CA LEU A 46 14.87 -11.31 -8.74
C LEU A 46 15.53 -12.68 -8.76
#